data_AF-A0A4D4K6E0-F1
#
_entry.id   AF-A0A4D4K6E0-F1
#
_cell.length_a   1.000
_cell.length_b   1.000
_cell.length_c   1.000
_cell.angle_alpha   90.00
_cell.angle_beta   90.00
_cell.angle_gamma   90.00
#
_symmetry.space_group_name_H-M   'P 1'
#
loop_
_entity.id
_entity.type
_entity.pdbx_description
1 polymer ?
#
loop_
_entity_poly.entity_id
_entity_poly.type
_entity_poly.pdbx_seq_one_letter_code
_entity_poly.pdbx_strand_id
1 'polypeptide(L)'
;MDLSGYAGKKVELALSYVTDPGTGGRGAFVDGTEFTVGGTAKDSEGFETALGPWTVSGAPEGSPANSGDWSRSRELFHTVAGVTTRDTVLLGFGLEHVPDAAQRARLVADALRALRR
;
A
#
# COMPACT_ATOMS: atom_id res chain seq x y z
N MET A 1 9.54 9.33 6.72
CA MET A 1 10.83 9.28 7.44
C MET A 1 11.51 10.63 7.24
N ASP A 2 12.07 11.24 8.29
CA ASP A 2 12.89 12.45 8.13
C ASP A 2 14.35 12.07 7.84
N LEU A 3 14.92 12.67 6.79
CA LEU A 3 16.30 12.47 6.35
C LEU A 3 17.17 13.74 6.52
N SER A 4 16.64 14.78 7.16
CA SER A 4 17.32 16.08 7.34
C SER A 4 18.71 15.97 7.99
N GLY A 5 18.91 15.00 8.89
CA GLY A 5 20.21 14.71 9.52
C GLY A 5 21.30 14.24 8.55
N TYR A 6 20.94 13.90 7.31
CA TYR A 6 21.86 13.52 6.24
C TYR A 6 22.02 14.60 5.16
N ALA A 7 21.59 15.84 5.42
CA ALA A 7 21.74 16.93 4.47
C ALA A 7 23.18 17.07 3.96
N GLY A 8 23.33 17.22 2.64
CA GLY A 8 24.64 17.30 1.97
C GLY A 8 25.36 15.96 1.79
N LYS A 9 24.75 14.83 2.18
CA LYS A 9 25.31 13.49 2.00
C LYS A 9 24.54 12.71 0.94
N LYS A 10 25.20 11.72 0.35
CA LYS A 10 24.52 10.64 -0.38
C LYS A 10 23.98 9.63 0.64
N VAL A 11 22.70 9.32 0.52
CA VAL A 11 22.03 8.30 1.34
C VAL A 11 21.47 7.21 0.44
N GLU A 12 21.42 6.00 0.97
CA GLU A 12 20.75 4.86 0.37
C GLU A 12 19.72 4.33 1.38
N LEU A 13 18.54 3.97 0.91
CA LEU A 13 17.49 3.37 1.71
C LEU A 13 17.23 1.95 1.22
N ALA A 14 17.34 0.98 2.13
CA ALA A 14 17.00 -0.41 1.88
C ALA A 14 15.77 -0.79 2.71
N LEU A 15 14.82 -1.49 2.10
CA LEU A 15 13.67 -2.08 2.79
C LEU A 15 13.85 -3.59 2.87
N SER A 16 13.86 -4.10 4.08
CA SER A 16 13.98 -5.54 4.35
C SER A 16 12.77 -6.00 5.14
N TYR A 17 12.15 -7.09 4.67
CA TYR A 17 11.14 -7.81 5.43
C TYR A 17 11.80 -9.04 6.06
N VAL A 18 11.91 -9.04 7.39
CA VAL A 18 12.60 -10.09 8.15
C VAL A 18 11.64 -10.66 9.18
N THR A 19 11.50 -11.98 9.19
CA THR A 19 10.60 -12.70 10.08
C THR A 19 11.34 -13.83 10.78
N ASP A 20 10.84 -14.25 11.93
CA ASP A 20 11.28 -15.51 12.54
C ASP A 20 10.81 -16.71 11.69
N PRO A 21 11.32 -17.93 11.96
CA PRO A 21 10.98 -19.13 11.17
C PRO A 21 9.52 -19.60 11.28
N GLY A 22 8.70 -19.04 12.17
CA GLY A 22 7.32 -19.46 12.41
C GLY A 22 6.39 -19.13 11.25
N THR A 23 6.07 -17.86 11.03
CA THR A 23 5.20 -17.44 9.92
C THR A 23 5.54 -16.03 9.46
N GLY A 24 5.67 -15.85 8.15
CA GLY A 24 5.85 -14.54 7.54
C GLY A 24 4.57 -13.84 7.10
N GLY A 25 3.38 -14.34 7.46
CA GLY A 25 2.11 -13.72 7.10
C GLY A 25 1.98 -13.41 5.60
N ARG A 26 1.41 -12.25 5.27
CA ARG A 26 1.26 -11.78 3.87
C ARG A 26 2.50 -11.09 3.31
N GLY A 27 3.54 -10.91 4.12
CA GLY A 27 4.69 -10.07 3.75
C GLY A 27 4.45 -8.58 3.93
N ALA A 28 5.28 -7.78 3.27
CA ALA A 28 5.20 -6.33 3.24
C ALA A 28 4.83 -5.84 1.84
N PHE A 29 4.11 -4.73 1.79
CA PHE A 29 3.73 -4.03 0.56
C PHE A 29 4.21 -2.59 0.65
N VAL A 30 4.76 -2.07 -0.44
CA VAL A 30 5.28 -0.71 -0.55
C VAL A 30 4.72 -0.11 -1.83
N ASP A 31 4.17 1.08 -1.72
CA ASP A 31 3.58 1.82 -2.83
C ASP A 31 3.71 3.32 -2.56
N GLY A 32 3.65 4.14 -3.61
CA GLY A 32 3.63 5.60 -3.52
C GLY A 32 4.86 6.18 -2.81
N THR A 33 6.05 5.68 -3.14
CA THR A 33 7.29 6.21 -2.56
C THR A 33 7.60 7.59 -3.15
N GLU A 34 8.11 8.50 -2.32
CA GLU A 34 8.48 9.85 -2.73
C GLU A 34 9.65 10.35 -1.87
N PHE A 35 10.64 10.98 -2.51
CA PHE A 35 11.76 11.63 -1.83
C PHE A 35 11.68 13.14 -1.98
N THR A 36 11.48 13.86 -0.87
CA THR A 36 11.26 15.31 -0.91
C THR A 36 12.46 16.08 -0.34
N VAL A 37 12.99 17.02 -1.12
CA VAL A 37 14.09 17.91 -0.71
C VAL A 37 13.65 19.37 -0.86
N GLY A 38 13.71 20.13 0.23
CA GLY A 38 13.30 21.54 0.22
C GLY A 38 11.85 21.75 -0.21
N GLY A 39 10.96 20.80 0.10
CA GLY A 39 9.54 20.82 -0.29
C GLY A 39 9.27 20.42 -1.75
N THR A 40 10.29 20.02 -2.51
CA THR A 40 10.13 19.50 -3.87
C THR A 40 10.25 17.98 -3.88
N ALA A 41 9.20 17.31 -4.35
CA ALA A 41 9.20 15.87 -4.59
C ALA A 41 10.16 15.47 -5.71
N LYS A 42 10.88 14.38 -5.50
CA LYS A 42 11.82 13.74 -6.41
C LYS A 42 11.67 12.23 -6.30
N ASP A 43 12.09 11.54 -7.36
CA ASP A 43 12.21 10.09 -7.40
C ASP A 43 10.93 9.36 -6.95
N SER A 44 9.77 9.94 -7.25
CA SER A 44 8.47 9.35 -6.92
C SER A 44 8.24 8.09 -7.75
N GLU A 45 7.87 7.00 -7.10
CA GLU A 45 7.59 5.73 -7.75
C GLU A 45 6.37 5.04 -7.12
N GLY A 46 5.39 4.72 -7.97
CA GLY A 46 4.15 4.01 -7.64
C GLY A 46 4.12 2.57 -8.18
N PHE A 47 5.20 2.09 -8.78
CA PHE A 47 5.41 0.71 -9.20
C PHE A 47 4.43 0.17 -10.27
N GLU A 48 3.67 1.05 -10.93
CA GLU A 48 2.65 0.66 -11.91
C GLU A 48 3.24 0.11 -13.21
N THR A 49 4.41 0.61 -13.60
CA THR A 49 5.08 0.24 -14.86
C THR A 49 6.54 -0.19 -14.68
N ALA A 50 7.22 0.27 -13.63
CA ALA A 50 8.65 0.05 -13.41
C ALA A 50 9.00 -0.03 -11.90
N LEU A 51 10.29 -0.21 -11.58
CA LEU A 51 10.83 -0.06 -10.22
C LEU A 51 11.45 1.34 -9.98
N GLY A 52 11.56 2.16 -11.03
CA GLY A 52 12.15 3.49 -10.94
C GLY A 52 13.56 3.47 -10.32
N PRO A 53 13.80 4.20 -9.21
CA PRO A 53 15.10 4.24 -8.53
C PRO A 53 15.39 3.00 -7.70
N TRP A 54 14.43 2.07 -7.55
CA TRP A 54 14.54 0.91 -6.68
C TRP A 54 15.14 -0.29 -7.39
N THR A 55 15.90 -1.09 -6.65
CA THR A 55 16.46 -2.37 -7.10
C THR A 55 16.20 -3.46 -6.08
N VAL A 56 15.97 -4.68 -6.55
CA VAL A 56 15.87 -5.87 -5.71
C VAL A 56 17.29 -6.34 -5.39
N SER A 57 17.71 -6.19 -4.14
CA SER A 57 19.10 -6.41 -3.72
C SER A 57 19.50 -7.88 -3.61
N GLY A 58 18.55 -8.81 -3.49
CA GLY A 58 18.86 -10.22 -3.25
C GLY A 58 19.23 -10.52 -1.80
N ALA A 59 19.75 -11.74 -1.56
CA ALA A 59 20.29 -12.13 -0.28
C ALA A 59 21.62 -11.39 0.00
N PRO A 60 21.89 -10.94 1.24
CA PRO A 60 23.18 -10.36 1.59
C PRO A 60 24.35 -11.30 1.30
N GLU A 61 25.53 -10.76 1.02
CA GLU A 61 26.73 -11.54 0.74
C GLU A 61 27.03 -12.54 1.87
N GLY A 62 27.31 -13.80 1.51
CA GLY A 62 27.57 -14.88 2.45
C GLY A 62 26.31 -15.53 3.06
N SER A 63 25.11 -15.04 2.75
CA SER A 63 23.85 -15.63 3.21
C SER A 63 23.31 -16.67 2.21
N PRO A 64 22.50 -17.66 2.67
CA PRO A 64 21.69 -18.47 1.78
C PRO A 64 20.74 -17.60 0.93
N ALA A 65 20.30 -18.13 -0.21
CA ALA A 65 19.33 -17.43 -1.07
C ALA A 65 18.00 -17.17 -0.33
N ASN A 66 17.40 -16.02 -0.63
CA ASN A 66 16.09 -15.65 -0.10
C ASN A 66 15.02 -16.65 -0.57
N SER A 67 14.16 -17.12 0.34
CA SER A 67 13.01 -17.98 -0.01
C SER A 67 11.94 -17.22 -0.80
N GLY A 68 11.87 -15.90 -0.64
CA GLY A 68 11.09 -14.97 -1.44
C GLY A 68 11.77 -13.59 -1.43
N ASP A 69 11.63 -12.86 -2.51
CA ASP A 69 12.22 -11.53 -2.66
C ASP A 69 11.17 -10.52 -3.17
N TRP A 70 11.54 -9.25 -3.16
CA TRP A 70 10.71 -8.18 -3.71
C TRP A 70 10.40 -8.44 -5.18
N SER A 71 9.13 -8.30 -5.53
CA SER A 71 8.68 -8.37 -6.91
C SER A 71 7.66 -7.25 -7.15
N ARG A 72 7.71 -6.68 -8.35
CA ARG A 72 6.68 -5.73 -8.78
C ARG A 72 5.41 -6.51 -9.08
N SER A 73 4.32 -6.13 -8.43
CA SER A 73 3.01 -6.68 -8.72
C SER A 73 2.05 -5.58 -9.11
N ARG A 74 1.04 -5.95 -9.90
CA ARG A 74 -0.21 -5.18 -10.00
C ARG A 74 -1.06 -5.47 -8.76
N GLU A 75 -2.29 -4.96 -8.74
CA GLU A 75 -3.30 -5.27 -7.73
C GLU A 75 -3.31 -6.78 -7.40
N LEU A 76 -2.82 -7.12 -6.21
CA LEU A 76 -2.71 -8.52 -5.75
C LEU A 76 -4.05 -9.07 -5.25
N PHE A 77 -4.93 -8.18 -4.83
CA PHE A 77 -6.26 -8.51 -4.33
C PHE A 77 -7.19 -7.35 -4.61
N HIS A 78 -8.37 -7.66 -5.13
CA HIS A 78 -9.41 -6.65 -5.30
C HIS A 78 -9.93 -6.20 -3.94
N THR A 79 -9.65 -4.94 -3.62
CA THR A 79 -10.25 -4.32 -2.44
C THR A 79 -11.58 -3.71 -2.82
N VAL A 80 -12.62 -4.05 -2.05
CA VAL A 80 -13.94 -3.46 -2.20
C VAL A 80 -14.27 -2.69 -0.93
N ALA A 81 -14.84 -1.51 -1.11
CA ALA A 81 -15.22 -0.64 0.00
C ALA A 81 -16.46 -1.15 0.76
N GLY A 82 -17.17 -2.12 0.19
CA GLY A 82 -18.24 -2.83 0.87
C GLY A 82 -18.58 -4.17 0.22
N VAL A 83 -19.19 -5.05 1.01
CA VAL A 83 -19.65 -6.38 0.61
C VAL A 83 -21.17 -6.41 0.73
N THR A 84 -21.86 -6.81 -0.33
CA THR A 84 -23.31 -6.99 -0.34
C THR A 84 -23.64 -8.47 -0.41
N THR A 85 -24.52 -8.94 0.48
CA THR A 85 -25.26 -10.20 0.30
C THR A 85 -26.71 -9.86 -0.08
N ARG A 86 -27.58 -10.88 -0.13
CA ARG A 86 -29.03 -10.64 -0.32
C ARG A 86 -29.59 -9.72 0.77
N ASP A 87 -29.15 -9.92 2.02
CA ASP A 87 -29.80 -9.32 3.19
C ASP A 87 -28.88 -8.37 3.96
N THR A 88 -27.63 -8.21 3.54
CA THR A 88 -26.65 -7.36 4.23
C THR A 88 -25.83 -6.49 3.29
N VAL A 89 -25.50 -5.28 3.76
CA VAL A 89 -24.45 -4.44 3.20
C VAL A 89 -23.47 -4.15 4.33
N LEU A 90 -22.23 -4.60 4.20
CA LEU A 90 -21.14 -4.28 5.10
C LEU A 90 -20.22 -3.27 4.40
N LEU A 91 -20.10 -2.07 4.96
CA LEU A 91 -19.11 -1.10 4.52
C LEU A 91 -17.83 -1.29 5.34
N GLY A 92 -16.67 -1.22 4.69
CA GLY A 92 -15.37 -1.31 5.36
C GLY A 92 -14.98 -0.05 6.14
N PHE A 93 -15.88 0.94 6.23
CA PHE A 93 -15.67 2.24 6.84
C PHE A 93 -16.98 2.77 7.43
N GLY A 94 -16.88 3.70 8.38
CA GLY A 94 -18.02 4.39 8.98
C GLY A 94 -18.54 5.54 8.10
N LEU A 95 -19.84 5.81 8.15
CA LEU A 95 -20.48 6.88 7.35
C LEU A 95 -19.95 8.29 7.72
N GLU A 96 -19.40 8.46 8.92
CA GLU A 96 -18.73 9.66 9.40
C GLU A 96 -17.50 10.03 8.58
N HIS A 97 -16.91 9.08 7.84
CA HIS A 97 -15.80 9.35 6.91
C HIS A 97 -16.28 9.88 5.55
N VAL A 98 -17.59 10.03 5.33
CA VAL A 98 -18.17 10.68 4.14
C VAL A 98 -18.67 12.07 4.54
N PRO A 99 -17.81 13.11 4.47
CA PRO A 99 -18.11 14.42 5.02
C PRO A 99 -19.26 15.11 4.28
N ASP A 100 -19.33 14.95 2.96
CA ASP A 100 -20.41 15.52 2.15
C ASP A 100 -21.74 14.80 2.41
N ALA A 101 -22.74 15.59 2.80
CA ALA A 101 -24.04 15.05 3.20
C ALA A 101 -24.81 14.43 2.03
N ALA A 102 -24.67 14.97 0.81
CA ALA A 102 -25.36 14.45 -0.36
C ALA A 102 -24.75 13.11 -0.81
N GLN A 103 -23.42 12.99 -0.78
CA GLN A 103 -22.70 11.74 -1.05
C GLN A 103 -23.05 10.67 -0.01
N ARG A 104 -23.10 11.04 1.28
CA ARG A 104 -23.48 10.11 2.35
C ARG A 104 -24.92 9.61 2.19
N ALA A 105 -25.87 10.50 1.89
CA ALA A 105 -27.27 10.12 1.64
C ALA A 105 -27.39 9.19 0.41
N ARG A 106 -26.62 9.47 -0.65
CA ARG A 106 -26.59 8.63 -1.85
C ARG A 106 -26.03 7.23 -1.56
N LEU A 107 -24.93 7.14 -0.81
CA LEU A 107 -24.34 5.86 -0.40
C LEU A 107 -25.35 4.99 0.38
N VAL A 108 -26.08 5.59 1.32
CA VAL A 108 -27.12 4.86 2.09
C VAL A 108 -28.27 4.43 1.17
N ALA A 109 -28.72 5.30 0.26
CA ALA A 109 -29.77 4.95 -0.69
C ALA A 109 -29.36 3.79 -1.61
N ASP A 110 -28.11 3.78 -2.07
CA ASP A 110 -27.57 2.71 -2.90
C ASP A 110 -27.45 1.39 -2.12
N ALA A 111 -27.01 1.44 -0.86
CA ALA A 111 -26.97 0.28 0.04
C ALA A 111 -28.38 -0.32 0.26
N LEU A 112 -29.38 0.51 0.56
CA LEU A 112 -30.77 0.06 0.73
C LEU A 112 -31.36 -0.50 -0.56
N ARG A 113 -30.97 0.02 -1.72
CA ARG A 113 -31.40 -0.52 -3.01
C ARG A 113 -30.80 -1.88 -3.30
N ALA A 114 -29.55 -2.13 -2.88
CA ALA A 114 -28.89 -3.42 -3.05
C ALA A 114 -29.63 -4.55 -2.31
N LEU A 115 -30.26 -4.24 -1.17
CA LEU A 115 -31.04 -5.18 -0.34
C LEU A 115 -32.45 -5.48 -0.89
N ARG A 116 -32.90 -4.78 -1.92
CA ARG A 116 -34.24 -4.96 -2.52
C ARG A 116 -34.20 -5.81 -3.80
N ARG A 117 -33.09 -6.51 -4.06
CA ARG A 117 -32.90 -7.40 -5.19
C ARG A 117 -33.05 -8.85 -4.75
#